data_AF-A0A5N6EQ10-F1
#
_entry.id   AF-A0A5N6EQ10-F1
#
_cell.length_a   1.000
_cell.length_b   1.000
_cell.length_c   1.000
_cell.angle_alpha   90.00
_cell.angle_beta   90.00
_cell.angle_gamma   90.00
#
_symmetry.space_group_name_H-M   'P 1'
#
loop_
_entity.id
_entity.type
_entity.pdbx_description
1 polymer ?
#
loop_
_entity_poly.entity_id
_entity_poly.type
_entity_poly.pdbx_seq_one_letter_code
_entity_poly.pdbx_strand_id
1 'polypeptide(L)'
;MATGKLLFDDHIPPPLDGSDGLTATKWASKVFLERLAEHTGISISIHRPCTPIGDQAPAQHALNSLLRYSVNLGATPRLTRMEGYLDFQKVEIIAEEIATLVTSRFTKRSNTSSSTTPGASFFHHSSNIKVPVKSFKEYMEKVHGRPFQEVSLREWSSLALEQGIEPLIPSFLEAVDDNEETLRYPYLGN
;
A
#
# COMPACT_ATOMS: atom_id res chain seq x y z
N MET A 1 23.28 0.71 -0.20
CA MET A 1 22.80 0.78 1.19
C MET A 1 21.46 1.49 1.10
N ALA A 2 20.35 0.77 1.25
CA ALA A 2 19.02 1.33 1.09
C ALA A 2 18.63 2.04 2.39
N THR A 3 18.57 3.35 2.31
CA THR A 3 18.32 4.29 3.40
C THR A 3 16.82 4.34 3.73
N GLY A 4 16.43 4.21 4.99
CA GLY A 4 15.08 4.04 5.52
C GLY A 4 14.12 5.08 4.96
N LYS A 5 13.30 4.65 4.01
CA LYS A 5 12.55 5.54 3.14
C LYS A 5 11.08 5.49 3.49
N LEU A 6 10.49 6.66 3.74
CA LEU A 6 9.06 6.85 3.63
C LEU A 6 8.66 6.47 2.21
N LEU A 7 7.93 5.37 2.03
CA LEU A 7 7.55 4.92 0.69
C LEU A 7 6.59 5.90 -0.02
N PHE A 8 5.98 6.85 0.69
CA PHE A 8 4.98 7.76 0.13
C PHE A 8 4.90 9.13 0.84
N ASP A 9 6.01 9.84 1.01
CA ASP A 9 5.93 11.31 1.20
C ASP A 9 5.99 11.98 -0.18
N ASP A 10 4.92 12.66 -0.55
CA ASP A 10 4.66 13.18 -1.90
C ASP A 10 5.56 14.33 -2.34
N HIS A 11 6.30 14.91 -1.41
CA HIS A 11 7.20 16.03 -1.65
C HIS A 11 8.68 15.68 -1.50
N ILE A 12 8.99 14.46 -1.07
CA ILE A 12 10.37 14.01 -0.91
C ILE A 12 10.79 13.22 -2.16
N PRO A 13 11.83 13.67 -2.89
CA PRO A 13 12.33 12.90 -4.01
C PRO A 13 12.92 11.55 -3.53
N PRO A 14 12.73 10.47 -4.30
CA PRO A 14 13.31 9.18 -3.96
C PRO A 14 14.85 9.20 -4.07
N PRO A 15 15.59 8.36 -3.32
CA PRO A 15 17.00 8.09 -3.57
C PRO A 15 17.40 7.92 -5.03
N LEU A 16 18.52 8.55 -5.35
CA LEU A 16 19.12 8.62 -6.68
C LEU A 16 20.05 7.43 -6.97
N ASP A 17 20.28 6.56 -5.98
CA ASP A 17 21.17 5.40 -6.07
C ASP A 17 20.51 4.16 -6.71
N GLY A 18 19.26 4.28 -7.14
CA GLY A 18 18.50 3.19 -7.75
C GLY A 18 17.98 2.13 -6.77
N SER A 19 18.16 2.32 -5.46
CA SER A 19 17.73 1.37 -4.42
C SER A 19 16.22 1.12 -4.37
N ASP A 20 15.43 2.04 -4.94
CA ASP A 20 13.97 1.99 -4.89
C ASP A 20 13.37 2.57 -6.18
N GLY A 21 13.55 1.78 -7.24
CA GLY A 21 13.08 2.10 -8.58
C GLY A 21 11.56 2.21 -8.68
N LEU A 22 10.82 1.42 -7.91
CA LEU A 22 9.35 1.45 -7.94
C LEU A 22 8.81 2.81 -7.46
N THR A 23 9.27 3.30 -6.31
CA THR A 23 8.90 4.62 -5.82
C THR A 23 9.42 5.71 -6.76
N ALA A 24 10.64 5.56 -7.29
CA ALA A 24 11.21 6.49 -8.27
C ALA A 24 10.34 6.66 -9.52
N THR A 25 9.87 5.57 -10.13
CA THR A 25 9.01 5.63 -11.31
C THR A 25 7.65 6.24 -11.00
N LYS A 26 7.04 5.89 -9.85
CA LYS A 26 5.75 6.49 -9.44
C LYS A 26 5.88 7.99 -9.18
N TRP A 27 6.93 8.40 -8.47
CA TRP A 27 7.23 9.81 -8.21
C TRP A 27 7.50 10.60 -9.49
N ALA A 28 8.31 10.06 -10.41
CA ALA A 28 8.62 10.71 -11.67
C ALA A 28 7.35 10.91 -12.53
N SER A 29 6.48 9.90 -12.57
CA SER A 29 5.19 9.96 -13.27
C SER A 29 4.28 11.04 -12.69
N LYS A 30 4.20 11.14 -11.35
CA LYS A 30 3.46 12.20 -10.65
C LYS A 30 3.99 13.59 -11.05
N VAL A 31 5.30 13.83 -10.88
CA VAL A 31 5.92 15.13 -11.17
C VAL A 31 5.72 15.53 -12.63
N PHE A 32 5.82 14.58 -13.55
CA PHE A 32 5.54 14.81 -14.96
C PHE A 32 4.08 15.26 -15.18
N LEU A 33 3.11 14.57 -14.59
CA LEU A 33 1.69 14.90 -14.71
C LEU A 33 1.33 16.24 -14.06
N GLU A 34 1.90 16.56 -12.90
CA GLU A 34 1.76 17.88 -12.26
C GLU A 34 2.24 18.99 -13.18
N ARG A 35 3.47 18.87 -13.70
CA ARG A 35 4.04 19.86 -14.63
C ARG A 35 3.23 19.96 -15.92
N LEU A 36 2.76 18.83 -16.47
CA LEU A 36 1.92 18.83 -17.66
C LEU A 36 0.63 19.61 -17.43
N ALA A 37 -0.04 19.40 -16.29
CA ALA A 37 -1.25 20.13 -15.92
C ALA A 37 -0.98 21.64 -15.80
N GLU A 38 0.12 22.03 -15.17
CA GLU A 38 0.54 23.43 -15.03
C GLU A 38 0.81 24.11 -16.38
N HIS A 39 1.50 23.43 -17.30
CA HIS A 39 1.89 24.00 -18.60
C HIS A 39 0.75 24.05 -19.61
N THR A 40 -0.20 23.13 -19.54
CA THR A 40 -1.26 22.99 -20.56
C THR A 40 -2.65 23.39 -20.07
N GLY A 41 -2.84 23.53 -18.76
CA GLY A 41 -4.14 23.81 -18.15
C GLY A 41 -5.12 22.63 -18.19
N ILE A 42 -4.69 21.43 -18.60
CA ILE A 42 -5.56 20.25 -18.58
C ILE A 42 -5.85 19.82 -17.14
N SER A 43 -7.06 19.30 -16.91
CA SER A 43 -7.40 18.69 -15.62
C SER A 43 -6.87 17.25 -15.60
N ILE A 44 -6.01 16.94 -14.63
CA ILE A 44 -5.50 15.59 -14.39
C ILE A 44 -6.04 15.09 -13.05
N SER A 45 -6.39 13.80 -12.99
CA SER A 45 -6.74 13.11 -11.74
C SER A 45 -5.70 12.04 -11.44
N ILE A 46 -5.07 12.12 -10.27
CA ILE A 46 -4.11 11.14 -9.79
C ILE A 46 -4.78 10.35 -8.66
N HIS A 47 -5.12 9.10 -8.94
CA HIS A 47 -5.72 8.17 -7.99
C HIS A 47 -4.63 7.37 -7.29
N ARG A 48 -4.62 7.41 -5.96
CA ARG A 48 -3.65 6.69 -5.12
C ARG A 48 -4.39 5.76 -4.18
N PRO A 49 -4.49 4.48 -4.54
CA PRO A 49 -5.09 3.51 -3.65
C PRO A 49 -4.13 3.10 -2.54
N CYS A 50 -4.70 2.71 -1.41
CA CYS A 50 -4.06 1.81 -0.47
C CYS A 50 -3.78 0.46 -1.16
N THR A 51 -3.18 -0.47 -0.43
CA THR A 51 -2.77 -1.74 -1.04
C THR A 51 -4.01 -2.55 -1.44
N PRO A 52 -4.25 -2.81 -2.75
CA PRO A 52 -5.39 -3.62 -3.15
C PRO A 52 -5.15 -5.08 -2.77
N ILE A 53 -6.14 -5.71 -2.15
CA ILE A 53 -6.12 -7.13 -1.78
C ILE A 53 -7.27 -7.89 -2.45
N GLY A 54 -7.09 -9.19 -2.62
CA GLY A 54 -8.10 -10.06 -3.21
C GLY A 54 -7.58 -11.48 -3.46
N ASP A 55 -8.52 -12.41 -3.64
CA ASP A 55 -8.19 -13.84 -3.78
C ASP A 55 -7.36 -14.17 -5.03
N GLN A 56 -7.46 -13.30 -6.05
CA GLN A 56 -6.73 -13.42 -7.31
C GLN A 56 -5.43 -12.59 -7.33
N ALA A 57 -5.00 -12.04 -6.20
CA ALA A 57 -3.73 -11.31 -6.15
C ALA A 57 -2.55 -12.25 -6.46
N PRO A 58 -1.51 -11.77 -7.18
CA PRO A 58 -0.32 -12.55 -7.48
C PRO A 58 0.34 -13.09 -6.20
N ALA A 59 0.97 -14.26 -6.27
CA ALA A 59 1.64 -14.87 -5.12
C ALA A 59 2.78 -13.99 -4.56
N GLN A 60 3.39 -13.16 -5.41
CA GLN A 60 4.44 -12.19 -5.07
C GLN A 60 3.89 -10.92 -4.38
N HIS A 61 2.58 -10.81 -4.18
CA HIS A 61 1.98 -9.66 -3.51
C HIS A 61 2.17 -9.76 -1.98
N ALA A 62 3.20 -9.09 -1.45
CA ALA A 62 3.65 -9.22 -0.06
C ALA A 62 2.54 -9.12 1.00
N LEU A 63 1.73 -8.05 1.00
CA LEU A 63 0.70 -7.87 2.02
C LEU A 63 -0.43 -8.91 1.93
N ASN A 64 -0.95 -9.17 0.72
CA ASN A 64 -1.93 -10.23 0.48
C ASN A 64 -1.41 -11.61 0.92
N SER A 65 -0.15 -11.93 0.61
CA SER A 65 0.50 -13.18 1.05
C SER A 65 0.68 -13.23 2.57
N LEU A 66 1.13 -12.14 3.20
CA LEU A 66 1.21 -12.02 4.66
C LEU A 66 -0.15 -12.29 5.34
N LEU A 67 -1.22 -11.67 4.85
CA LEU A 67 -2.58 -11.89 5.35
C LEU A 67 -3.01 -13.35 5.17
N ARG A 68 -2.93 -13.87 3.94
CA ARG A 68 -3.39 -15.23 3.59
C ARG A 68 -2.66 -16.31 4.39
N TYR A 69 -1.33 -16.25 4.44
CA TYR A 69 -0.55 -17.26 5.16
C TYR A 69 -0.67 -17.13 6.66
N SER A 70 -0.88 -15.92 7.19
CA SER A 70 -1.19 -15.77 8.62
C SER A 70 -2.49 -16.48 8.99
N VAL A 71 -3.53 -16.36 8.15
CA VAL A 71 -4.78 -17.11 8.34
C VAL A 71 -4.53 -18.61 8.28
N ASN A 72 -3.85 -19.10 7.24
CA ASN A 72 -3.63 -20.53 7.06
C ASN A 72 -2.86 -21.16 8.22
N LEU A 73 -1.85 -20.46 8.73
CA LEU A 73 -1.03 -20.91 9.86
C LEU A 73 -1.72 -20.72 11.22
N GLY A 74 -2.68 -19.79 11.32
CA GLY A 74 -3.19 -19.33 12.61
C GLY A 74 -2.13 -18.59 13.44
N ALA A 75 -1.13 -18.02 12.78
CA ALA A 75 -0.02 -17.31 13.39
C ALA A 75 0.38 -16.09 12.56
N THR A 76 0.74 -14.99 13.23
CA THR A 76 1.29 -13.78 12.61
C THR A 76 2.79 -13.64 12.91
N PRO A 77 3.59 -13.07 12.01
CA PRO A 77 4.98 -12.75 12.31
C PRO A 77 5.06 -11.51 13.20
N ARG A 78 6.00 -11.50 14.14
CA ARG A 78 6.42 -10.28 14.85
C ARG A 78 7.27 -9.42 13.91
N LEU A 79 6.73 -8.26 13.50
CA LEU A 79 7.39 -7.33 12.56
C LEU A 79 8.11 -6.22 13.33
N THR A 80 9.41 -6.37 13.58
CA THR A 80 10.14 -5.46 14.49
C THR A 80 10.72 -4.23 13.80
N ARG A 81 11.14 -4.35 12.53
CA ARG A 81 11.70 -3.24 11.73
C ARG A 81 10.69 -2.56 10.80
N MET A 82 9.40 -2.72 11.08
CA MET A 82 8.33 -2.08 10.29
C MET A 82 7.45 -1.22 11.21
N GLU A 83 7.17 0.00 10.78
CA GLU A 83 6.35 0.97 11.50
C GLU A 83 5.27 1.57 10.60
N GLY A 84 4.31 2.27 11.22
CA GLY A 84 3.19 2.88 10.54
C GLY A 84 1.99 1.95 10.43
N TYR A 85 1.35 1.91 9.26
CA TYR A 85 0.03 1.28 9.09
C TYR A 85 -0.03 0.33 7.89
N LEU A 86 -0.70 -0.80 8.07
CA LEU A 86 -1.14 -1.68 7.00
C LEU A 86 -2.47 -1.15 6.45
N ASP A 87 -2.41 -0.29 5.42
CA ASP A 87 -3.60 0.24 4.74
C ASP A 87 -3.90 -0.58 3.48
N PHE A 88 -5.05 -1.26 3.46
CA PHE A 88 -5.45 -2.14 2.38
C PHE A 88 -6.96 -2.32 2.26
N GLN A 89 -7.43 -2.53 1.03
CA GLN A 89 -8.86 -2.68 0.73
C GLN A 89 -9.06 -3.68 -0.40
N LYS A 90 -10.24 -4.31 -0.44
CA LYS A 90 -10.64 -5.17 -1.55
C LYS A 90 -10.50 -4.45 -2.89
N VAL A 91 -9.88 -5.11 -3.86
CA VAL A 91 -9.59 -4.52 -5.18
C VAL A 91 -10.87 -4.08 -5.90
N GLU A 92 -11.98 -4.78 -5.69
CA GLU A 92 -13.27 -4.45 -6.30
C GLU A 92 -13.82 -3.12 -5.77
N ILE A 93 -13.65 -2.86 -4.47
CA ILE A 93 -14.06 -1.61 -3.83
C ILE A 93 -13.23 -0.44 -4.36
N ILE A 94 -11.90 -0.60 -4.41
CA ILE A 94 -10.99 0.42 -4.96
C ILE A 94 -11.35 0.72 -6.43
N ALA A 95 -11.58 -0.32 -7.23
CA ALA A 95 -11.92 -0.17 -8.65
C ALA A 95 -13.26 0.55 -8.83
N GLU A 96 -14.28 0.21 -8.03
CA GLU A 96 -15.59 0.87 -8.04
C GLU A 96 -15.48 2.35 -7.65
N GLU A 97 -14.72 2.67 -6.60
CA GLU A 97 -14.49 4.06 -6.18
C GLU A 97 -13.82 4.90 -7.28
N ILE A 98 -12.77 4.36 -7.91
CA ILE A 98 -12.07 5.03 -9.02
C ILE A 98 -13.03 5.23 -10.20
N ALA A 99 -13.74 4.17 -10.61
CA ALA A 99 -14.68 4.23 -11.73
C ALA A 99 -15.82 5.22 -11.48
N THR A 100 -16.36 5.25 -10.26
CA THR A 100 -17.41 6.19 -9.86
C THR A 100 -16.93 7.64 -9.89
N LEU A 101 -15.74 7.91 -9.35
CA LEU A 101 -15.15 9.26 -9.38
C LEU A 101 -14.91 9.74 -10.80
N VAL A 102 -14.36 8.89 -11.67
CA VAL A 102 -14.10 9.23 -13.07
C VAL A 102 -15.42 9.46 -13.83
N THR A 103 -16.39 8.55 -13.71
CA THR A 103 -17.67 8.64 -14.46
C THR A 103 -18.57 9.77 -13.97
N SER A 104 -18.57 10.08 -12.67
CA SER A 104 -19.38 11.18 -12.10
C SER A 104 -19.05 12.56 -12.68
N ARG A 105 -17.83 12.74 -13.18
CA ARG A 105 -17.38 13.97 -13.85
C ARG A 105 -18.02 14.16 -15.23
N PHE A 106 -18.41 13.09 -15.89
CA PHE A 106 -19.05 13.14 -17.21
C PHE A 106 -20.57 13.22 -17.12
N THR A 107 -21.16 12.74 -16.02
CA THR A 107 -22.63 12.66 -15.84
C THR A 107 -23.23 13.87 -15.13
N LYS A 108 -22.46 14.60 -14.32
CA LYS A 108 -22.90 15.88 -13.74
C LYS A 108 -22.92 16.96 -14.83
N ARG A 109 -24.07 17.17 -15.47
CA ARG A 109 -24.34 18.40 -16.25
C ARG A 109 -24.08 19.61 -15.34
N SER A 110 -23.14 20.46 -15.72
CA SER A 110 -22.76 21.66 -14.97
C SER A 110 -23.92 22.66 -14.92
N ASN A 111 -24.77 22.59 -13.90
CA ASN A 111 -25.68 23.70 -13.55
C ASN A 111 -25.03 24.68 -12.58
N THR A 112 -23.79 24.42 -12.18
CA THR A 112 -22.91 25.38 -11.54
C THR A 112 -21.56 25.26 -12.22
N SER A 113 -21.00 26.39 -12.62
CA SER A 113 -19.60 26.54 -12.99
C SER A 113 -18.75 26.26 -11.75
N SER A 114 -18.66 24.99 -11.32
CA SER A 114 -17.56 24.57 -10.46
C SER A 114 -16.33 24.65 -11.34
N SER A 115 -15.60 25.75 -11.23
CA SER A 115 -14.28 25.90 -11.76
C SER A 115 -13.43 24.76 -11.19
N THR A 116 -13.34 23.64 -11.91
CA THR A 116 -12.23 22.73 -11.73
C THR A 116 -11.01 23.59 -12.03
N THR A 117 -10.33 24.03 -10.98
CA THR A 117 -9.07 24.75 -11.12
C THR A 117 -8.19 23.91 -12.04
N PRO A 118 -7.70 24.46 -13.16
CA PRO A 118 -6.71 23.79 -14.00
C PRO A 118 -5.59 23.24 -13.10
N GLY A 119 -5.22 21.97 -13.28
CA GLY A 119 -4.25 21.33 -12.40
C GLY A 119 -4.50 19.85 -12.14
N ALA A 120 -3.57 19.25 -11.40
CA ALA A 120 -3.65 17.88 -10.91
C ALA A 120 -4.47 17.82 -9.61
N SER A 121 -5.49 16.96 -9.58
CA SER A 121 -6.27 16.63 -8.38
C SER A 121 -5.89 15.25 -7.85
N PHE A 122 -5.70 15.13 -6.54
CA PHE A 122 -5.33 13.88 -5.88
C PHE A 122 -6.52 13.23 -5.20
N PHE A 123 -6.70 11.93 -5.43
CA PHE A 123 -7.75 11.12 -4.79
C PHE A 123 -7.07 9.96 -4.05
N HIS A 124 -7.18 9.97 -2.72
CA HIS A 124 -6.70 8.87 -1.90
C HIS A 124 -7.82 7.86 -1.66
N HIS A 125 -7.58 6.59 -1.99
CA HIS A 125 -8.51 5.49 -1.76
C HIS A 125 -7.98 4.63 -0.60
N SER A 126 -8.24 5.07 0.63
CA SER A 126 -7.82 4.37 1.85
C SER A 126 -8.90 3.41 2.33
N SER A 127 -8.50 2.40 3.10
CA SER A 127 -9.43 1.52 3.80
C SER A 127 -10.27 2.21 4.86
N ASN A 128 -9.86 3.40 5.30
CA ASN A 128 -10.39 4.10 6.48
C ASN A 128 -10.18 3.33 7.81
N ILE A 129 -9.34 2.29 7.78
CA ILE A 129 -8.99 1.48 8.95
C ILE A 129 -7.50 1.61 9.20
N LYS A 130 -7.15 2.26 10.32
CA LYS A 130 -5.76 2.33 10.78
C LYS A 130 -5.40 1.02 11.45
N VAL A 131 -4.64 0.18 10.76
CA VAL A 131 -4.05 -1.06 11.30
C VAL A 131 -2.57 -0.81 11.58
N PRO A 132 -2.16 -0.46 12.81
CA PRO A 132 -0.73 -0.33 13.12
C PRO A 132 -0.02 -1.65 12.82
N VAL A 133 1.17 -1.60 12.22
CA VAL A 133 1.97 -2.81 11.95
C VAL A 133 2.22 -3.62 13.23
N LYS A 134 2.47 -2.91 14.33
CA LYS A 134 2.69 -3.50 15.67
C LYS A 134 1.43 -4.12 16.28
N SER A 135 0.26 -3.88 15.71
CA SER A 135 -1.03 -4.42 16.15
C SER A 135 -1.61 -5.41 15.13
N PHE A 136 -0.75 -6.02 14.29
CA PHE A 136 -1.19 -6.90 13.22
C PHE A 136 -1.90 -8.14 13.77
N LYS A 137 -1.40 -8.75 14.85
CA LYS A 137 -2.06 -9.89 15.50
C LYS A 137 -3.47 -9.54 15.95
N GLU A 138 -3.64 -8.47 16.71
CA GLU A 138 -4.93 -8.05 17.27
C GLU A 138 -5.94 -7.77 16.17
N TYR A 139 -5.48 -7.19 15.06
CA TYR A 139 -6.30 -7.00 13.88
C TYR A 139 -6.77 -8.34 13.29
N MET A 140 -5.88 -9.32 13.10
CA MET A 140 -6.22 -10.64 12.57
C MET A 140 -7.20 -11.37 13.49
N GLU A 141 -6.99 -11.34 14.81
CA GLU A 141 -7.89 -11.96 15.78
C GLU A 141 -9.28 -11.33 15.75
N LYS A 142 -9.34 -9.99 15.66
CA LYS A 142 -10.61 -9.25 15.57
C LYS A 142 -11.39 -9.59 14.30
N VAL A 143 -10.73 -9.64 13.15
CA VAL A 143 -11.39 -9.89 11.86
C VAL A 143 -11.83 -11.35 11.71
N HIS A 144 -11.06 -12.30 12.25
CA HIS A 144 -11.33 -13.73 12.09
C HIS A 144 -12.06 -14.36 13.29
N GLY A 145 -12.26 -13.62 14.39
CA GLY A 145 -13.01 -14.09 15.56
C GLY A 145 -12.38 -15.28 16.28
N ARG A 146 -11.06 -15.47 16.16
CA ARG A 146 -10.30 -16.58 16.76
C ARG A 146 -8.90 -16.12 17.17
N PRO A 147 -8.24 -16.78 18.14
CA PRO A 147 -6.89 -16.44 18.55
C PRO A 147 -5.86 -16.77 17.47
N PHE A 148 -4.77 -16.00 17.44
CA PHE A 148 -3.59 -16.21 16.60
C PHE A 148 -2.34 -16.26 17.48
N GLN A 149 -1.40 -17.12 17.12
CA GLN A 149 -0.07 -17.08 17.73
C GLN A 149 0.74 -15.91 17.14
N GLU A 150 1.60 -15.29 17.95
CA GLU A 150 2.60 -14.35 17.45
C GLU A 150 3.97 -15.00 17.59
N VAL A 151 4.60 -15.32 16.46
CA VAL A 151 5.88 -16.01 16.40
C VAL A 151 6.97 -15.09 15.85
N SER A 152 8.23 -15.51 15.94
CA SER A 152 9.32 -14.75 15.29
C SER A 152 9.12 -14.72 13.77
N LEU A 153 9.63 -13.68 13.08
CA LEU A 153 9.52 -13.60 11.62
C LEU A 153 10.13 -14.82 10.94
N ARG A 154 11.31 -15.28 11.39
CA ARG A 154 12.00 -16.47 10.83
C ARG A 154 11.19 -17.76 11.01
N GLU A 155 10.55 -17.93 12.17
CA GLU A 155 9.68 -19.07 12.41
C GLU A 155 8.43 -19.01 11.52
N TRP A 156 7.79 -17.85 11.42
CA TRP A 156 6.66 -17.66 10.50
C TRP A 156 7.05 -17.94 9.04
N SER A 157 8.21 -17.45 8.60
CA SER A 157 8.77 -17.71 7.28
C SER A 157 8.92 -19.19 6.99
N SER A 158 9.52 -19.95 7.93
CA SER A 158 9.70 -21.40 7.79
C SER A 158 8.36 -22.10 7.62
N LEU A 159 7.40 -21.78 8.49
CA LEU A 159 6.05 -22.36 8.44
C LEU A 159 5.31 -22.00 7.13
N ALA A 160 5.46 -20.75 6.67
CA ALA A 160 4.83 -20.29 5.45
C ALA A 160 5.43 -20.96 4.20
N LEU A 161 6.75 -21.20 4.18
CA LEU A 161 7.46 -21.93 3.12
C LEU A 161 6.98 -23.38 3.04
N GLU A 162 6.80 -24.06 4.18
CA GLU A 162 6.23 -25.41 4.23
C GLU A 162 4.80 -25.48 3.66
N GLN A 163 4.03 -24.39 3.78
CA GLN A 163 2.70 -24.24 3.19
C GLN A 163 2.72 -23.70 1.75
N GLY A 164 3.89 -23.54 1.15
CA GLY A 164 4.06 -23.16 -0.26
C GLY A 164 3.91 -21.67 -0.54
N ILE A 165 4.21 -20.78 0.42
CA ILE A 165 4.33 -19.34 0.13
C ILE A 165 5.41 -19.13 -0.94
N GLU A 166 5.20 -18.13 -1.80
CA GLU A 166 6.21 -17.70 -2.76
C GLU A 166 7.50 -17.30 -2.00
N PRO A 167 8.65 -17.94 -2.26
CA PRO A 167 9.87 -17.74 -1.48
C PRO A 167 10.37 -16.30 -1.41
N LEU A 168 10.08 -15.50 -2.45
CA LEU A 168 10.41 -14.08 -2.47
C LEU A 168 9.77 -13.30 -1.31
N ILE A 169 8.60 -13.72 -0.81
CA ILE A 169 7.89 -13.01 0.25
C ILE A 169 8.62 -13.11 1.60
N PRO A 170 8.89 -14.31 2.16
CA PRO A 170 9.74 -14.45 3.34
C PRO A 170 11.10 -13.75 3.18
N SER A 171 11.79 -13.96 2.05
CA SER A 171 13.10 -13.35 1.82
C SER A 171 13.04 -11.82 1.85
N PHE A 172 12.00 -11.21 1.28
CA PHE A 172 11.81 -9.77 1.35
C PHE A 172 11.55 -9.29 2.79
N LEU A 173 10.65 -9.95 3.53
CA LEU A 173 10.34 -9.56 4.90
C LEU A 173 11.55 -9.69 5.82
N GLU A 174 12.32 -10.77 5.70
CA GLU A 174 13.54 -11.00 6.47
C GLU A 174 14.62 -9.99 6.12
N ALA A 175 14.80 -9.64 4.84
CA ALA A 175 15.73 -8.59 4.44
C ALA A 175 15.38 -7.22 5.03
N VAL A 176 14.09 -6.94 5.24
CA VAL A 176 13.64 -5.73 5.96
C VAL A 176 13.94 -5.83 7.45
N ASP A 177 13.77 -7.00 8.08
CA ASP A 177 14.00 -7.19 9.52
C ASP A 177 15.50 -7.26 9.88
N ASP A 178 16.34 -7.74 8.98
CA ASP A 178 17.81 -7.75 9.10
C ASP A 178 18.42 -6.35 8.85
N ASN A 179 17.66 -5.40 8.29
CA ASN A 179 18.15 -4.04 8.07
C ASN A 179 18.18 -3.25 9.40
N GLU A 180 19.20 -2.41 9.58
CA GLU A 180 19.34 -1.56 10.78
C GLU A 180 18.24 -0.49 10.83
N GLU A 181 17.76 -0.06 9.66
CA GLU A 181 16.78 0.99 9.52
C GLU A 181 15.34 0.46 9.54
N THR A 182 14.44 1.27 10.09
CA THR A 182 13.01 0.93 10.19
C THR A 182 12.25 1.38 8.96
N LEU A 183 11.58 0.45 8.29
CA LEU A 183 10.70 0.75 7.16
C LEU A 183 9.36 1.32 7.66
N ARG A 184 8.98 2.50 7.16
CA ARG A 184 7.77 3.21 7.59
C ARG A 184 6.71 3.21 6.50
N TYR A 185 5.54 2.66 6.83
CA TYR A 185 4.36 2.64 5.96
C TYR A 185 3.38 3.76 6.33
N PRO A 186 3.17 4.76 5.47
CA PRO A 186 2.22 5.82 5.74
C PRO A 186 0.78 5.31 5.64
N TYR A 187 -0.12 6.00 6.32
CA TYR A 187 -1.55 5.84 6.16
C TYR A 187 -2.05 6.84 5.12
N LEU A 188 -2.77 6.37 4.10
CA LEU A 188 -3.19 7.22 2.97
C LEU A 188 -4.56 7.89 3.20
N GLY A 189 -5.27 7.54 4.26
CA GLY A 189 -6.54 8.16 4.61
C GLY A 189 -6.37 9.52 5.29
N ASN A 190 -7.44 10.32 5.26
CA ASN A 190 -7.52 11.61 5.96
C ASN A 190 -7.76 11.44 7.47
#